data_AF-A0AAV8X151-F1
#
_entry.id   AF-A0AAV8X151-F1
#
_cell.length_a   1.000
_cell.length_b   1.000
_cell.length_c   1.000
_cell.angle_alpha   90.00
_cell.angle_beta   90.00
_cell.angle_gamma   90.00
#
_symmetry.space_group_name_H-M   'P 1'
#
loop_
_entity.id
_entity.type
_entity.pdbx_description
1 polymer ?
#
loop_
_entity_poly.entity_id
_entity_poly.type
_entity_poly.pdbx_seq_one_letter_code
_entity_poly.pdbx_strand_id
1 'polypeptide(L)'
;MATLLPRGQYPNPYRERNDHVNTFLLDKFCNEANEDEVTKNVHIVVIDEHIVRNDQTISHHIMHDYLHLTNSGYTKIFVNVYEKLCALLKVTPVK
;
A
#
# COMPACT_ATOMS: atom_id res chain seq x y z
N MET A 1 -6.79 -5.07 -3.99
CA MET A 1 -6.82 -3.71 -3.42
C MET A 1 -5.45 -3.41 -2.84
N ALA A 2 -4.94 -2.18 -2.98
CA ALA A 2 -3.69 -1.79 -2.36
C ALA A 2 -3.95 -1.15 -0.98
N THR A 3 -2.98 -1.21 -0.07
CA THR A 3 -3.08 -0.57 1.25
C THR A 3 -3.15 0.96 1.16
N LEU A 4 -3.76 1.58 2.15
CA LEU A 4 -3.85 3.05 2.26
C LEU A 4 -2.48 3.62 2.65
N LEU A 5 -2.02 4.60 1.88
CA LEU A 5 -0.74 5.26 2.15
C LEU A 5 -0.84 6.19 3.38
N PRO A 6 0.27 6.39 4.11
CA PRO A 6 0.35 7.45 5.11
C PRO A 6 0.28 8.82 4.42
N ARG A 7 -0.23 9.84 5.13
CA ARG A 7 -0.37 11.20 4.61
C ARG A 7 0.03 12.26 5.63
N GLY A 8 0.23 13.49 5.16
CA GLY A 8 0.77 14.61 5.92
C GLY A 8 2.28 14.49 6.14
N GLN A 9 2.99 15.60 6.28
CA GLN A 9 4.46 15.59 6.41
C GLN A 9 4.94 14.97 7.73
N TYR A 10 4.23 15.23 8.83
CA TYR A 10 4.58 14.80 10.20
C TYR A 10 3.55 13.80 10.75
N PRO A 11 3.85 13.10 11.88
CA PRO A 11 2.88 12.26 12.58
C PRO A 11 1.55 12.98 12.81
N ASN A 12 0.45 12.30 12.50
CA ASN A 12 -0.89 12.84 12.66
C ASN A 12 -1.93 11.71 12.75
N PRO A 13 -3.13 11.98 13.30
CA PRO A 13 -4.16 10.97 13.52
C PRO A 13 -4.64 10.27 12.24
N TYR A 14 -4.49 10.88 11.07
CA TYR A 14 -4.90 10.25 9.82
C TYR A 14 -3.95 9.13 9.38
N ARG A 15 -2.67 9.18 9.79
CA ARG A 15 -1.74 8.08 9.54
C ARG A 15 -2.15 6.85 10.35
N GLU A 16 -2.39 7.02 11.65
CA GLU A 16 -2.86 5.94 12.54
C GLU A 16 -4.18 5.37 12.05
N ARG A 17 -5.13 6.22 11.62
CA ARG A 17 -6.39 5.77 11.04
C ARG A 17 -6.18 4.92 9.79
N ASN A 18 -5.31 5.34 8.88
CA ASN A 18 -5.05 4.59 7.65
C ASN A 18 -4.35 3.25 7.97
N ASP A 19 -3.42 3.25 8.92
CA ASP A 19 -2.73 2.04 9.40
C ASP A 19 -3.72 1.03 10.00
N HIS A 20 -4.62 1.48 10.89
CA HIS A 20 -5.68 0.61 11.42
C HIS A 20 -6.58 0.02 10.34
N VAL A 21 -6.91 0.78 9.29
CA VAL A 21 -7.66 0.27 8.14
C VAL A 21 -6.84 -0.80 7.42
N ASN A 22 -5.55 -0.58 7.19
CA ASN A 22 -4.67 -1.57 6.56
C ASN A 22 -4.59 -2.86 7.39
N THR A 23 -4.39 -2.75 8.70
CA THR A 23 -4.37 -3.90 9.61
C THR A 23 -5.68 -4.68 9.54
N PHE A 24 -6.83 -4.00 9.57
CA PHE A 24 -8.14 -4.63 9.46
C PHE A 24 -8.32 -5.35 8.11
N LEU A 25 -7.92 -4.72 7.01
CA LEU A 25 -8.01 -5.33 5.67
C LEU A 25 -7.10 -6.56 5.56
N LEU A 26 -5.88 -6.50 6.09
CA LEU A 26 -4.95 -7.63 6.11
C LEU A 26 -5.50 -8.78 6.94
N ASP A 27 -6.04 -8.53 8.14
CA ASP A 27 -6.67 -9.59 8.93
C ASP A 27 -7.90 -10.18 8.22
N LYS A 28 -8.78 -9.35 7.64
CA LYS A 28 -9.99 -9.86 6.99
C LYS A 28 -9.72 -10.67 5.73
N PHE A 29 -8.72 -10.31 4.93
CA PHE A 29 -8.52 -10.86 3.59
C PHE A 29 -7.23 -11.69 3.41
N CYS A 30 -6.30 -11.67 4.37
CA CYS A 30 -5.07 -12.45 4.31
C CYS A 30 -4.95 -13.49 5.42
N ASN A 31 -5.84 -13.48 6.42
CA ASN A 31 -5.93 -14.53 7.42
C ASN A 31 -6.79 -15.69 6.89
N GLU A 32 -6.20 -16.88 6.77
CA GLU A 32 -6.89 -18.10 6.28
C GLU A 32 -8.11 -18.46 7.12
N ALA A 33 -8.12 -18.13 8.42
CA ALA A 33 -9.27 -18.37 9.29
C ALA A 33 -10.50 -17.52 8.94
N ASN A 34 -10.30 -16.42 8.19
CA ASN A 34 -11.35 -15.49 7.77
C ASN A 34 -11.78 -15.71 6.31
N GLU A 35 -11.24 -16.72 5.63
CA GLU A 35 -11.54 -17.05 4.24
C GLU A 35 -12.97 -17.60 4.09
N ASP A 36 -13.68 -17.09 3.08
CA ASP A 36 -15.02 -17.51 2.70
C ASP A 36 -15.19 -17.36 1.17
N GLU A 37 -16.34 -17.79 0.64
CA GLU A 37 -16.62 -17.77 -0.80
C GLU A 37 -16.53 -16.37 -1.44
N VAL A 38 -16.74 -15.30 -0.67
CA VAL A 38 -16.66 -13.92 -1.18
C VAL A 38 -15.28 -13.30 -1.01
N THR A 39 -14.45 -13.80 -0.10
CA THR A 39 -13.10 -13.26 0.16
C THR A 39 -11.98 -13.97 -0.61
N LYS A 40 -12.15 -15.23 -1.06
CA LYS A 40 -11.11 -16.04 -1.71
C LYS A 40 -10.38 -15.41 -2.90
N ASN A 41 -11.05 -14.52 -3.65
CA ASN A 41 -10.49 -13.85 -4.83
C ASN A 41 -10.04 -12.41 -4.53
N VAL A 42 -10.01 -12.00 -3.26
CA VAL A 42 -9.55 -10.69 -2.84
C VAL A 42 -8.05 -10.76 -2.55
N HIS A 43 -7.28 -9.90 -3.19
CA HIS A 43 -5.86 -9.78 -2.93
C HIS A 43 -5.56 -8.40 -2.38
N ILE A 44 -5.02 -8.32 -1.16
CA ILE A 44 -4.42 -7.11 -0.61
C ILE A 44 -2.96 -7.03 -1.05
N VAL A 45 -2.54 -5.85 -1.52
CA VAL A 45 -1.14 -5.56 -1.89
C VAL A 45 -0.62 -4.48 -0.97
N VAL A 46 0.41 -4.83 -0.19
CA VAL A 46 1.07 -3.90 0.73
C VAL A 46 1.98 -2.97 -0.08
N ILE A 47 1.71 -1.66 0.02
CA ILE A 47 2.42 -0.60 -0.70
C ILE A 47 2.77 0.60 0.18
N ASP A 48 2.39 0.57 1.46
CA ASP A 48 2.57 1.66 2.41
C ASP A 48 3.92 1.60 3.16
N GLU A 49 4.70 0.55 2.92
CA GLU A 49 6.04 0.35 3.50
C GLU A 49 7.05 1.40 3.00
N HIS A 50 7.99 1.76 3.86
CA HIS A 50 9.15 2.62 3.53
C HIS A 50 8.83 4.03 3.00
N ILE A 51 7.60 4.51 3.13
CA ILE A 51 7.21 5.89 2.76
C ILE A 51 7.58 6.89 3.87
N VAL A 52 7.33 6.49 5.13
CA VAL A 52 7.71 7.27 6.31
C VAL A 52 9.18 6.97 6.62
N ARG A 53 9.98 8.02 6.74
CA ARG A 53 11.41 7.93 7.06
C ARG A 53 11.63 7.69 8.56
N ASN A 54 12.88 7.38 8.93
CA ASN A 54 13.26 7.18 10.33
C ASN A 54 12.98 8.41 11.22
N ASP A 55 13.01 9.62 10.65
CA ASP A 55 12.67 10.88 11.33
C ASP A 55 11.15 11.15 11.41
N GLN A 56 10.33 10.15 11.08
CA GLN A 56 8.87 10.22 11.03
C GLN A 56 8.29 11.17 9.96
N THR A 57 9.12 11.64 9.01
CA THR A 57 8.66 12.53 7.93
C THR A 57 8.34 11.77 6.64
N ILE A 58 7.47 12.35 5.81
CA ILE A 58 7.29 11.96 4.41
C ILE A 58 8.00 12.97 3.51
N SER A 59 8.75 12.50 2.53
CA SER A 59 9.45 13.37 1.59
C SER A 59 8.52 13.99 0.56
N HIS A 60 8.68 15.30 0.31
CA HIS A 60 8.00 15.97 -0.81
C HIS A 60 8.40 15.40 -2.18
N HIS A 61 9.57 14.76 -2.31
CA HIS A 61 9.98 14.08 -3.55
C HIS A 61 9.15 12.82 -3.82
N ILE A 62 8.55 12.21 -2.79
CA ILE A 62 7.63 11.08 -2.92
C ILE A 62 6.19 11.58 -3.03
N MET A 63 5.79 12.53 -2.17
CA MET A 63 4.46 13.14 -2.16
C MET A 63 4.57 14.67 -2.12
N HIS A 64 4.38 15.34 -3.25
CA HIS A 64 4.65 16.78 -3.38
C HIS A 64 3.83 17.67 -2.45
N ASP A 65 2.62 17.23 -2.09
CA ASP A 65 1.72 17.89 -1.14
C ASP A 65 1.45 17.01 0.11
N TYR A 66 2.26 15.98 0.32
CA TYR A 66 2.12 14.99 1.39
C TYR A 66 0.81 14.19 1.35
N LEU A 67 0.18 14.09 0.17
CA LEU A 67 -0.99 13.24 -0.07
C LEU A 67 -0.88 12.52 -1.42
N HIS A 68 -0.64 13.26 -2.50
CA HIS A 68 -0.54 12.76 -3.85
C HIS A 68 0.91 12.40 -4.19
N LEU A 69 1.11 11.20 -4.72
CA LEU A 69 2.42 10.75 -5.16
C LEU A 69 2.92 11.58 -6.34
N THR A 70 4.23 11.82 -6.37
CA THR A 70 4.93 12.27 -7.58
C THR A 70 5.04 11.12 -8.58
N ASN A 71 5.44 11.41 -9.82
CA ASN A 71 5.70 10.36 -10.81
C ASN A 71 6.74 9.31 -10.31
N SER A 72 7.81 9.79 -9.66
CA SER A 72 8.79 8.91 -9.01
C SER A 72 8.22 8.15 -7.81
N GLY A 73 7.28 8.76 -7.07
CA GLY A 73 6.57 8.10 -5.98
C GLY A 73 5.73 6.94 -6.50
N TYR A 74 4.92 7.16 -7.53
CA TYR A 74 4.12 6.10 -8.18
C TYR A 74 5.00 4.96 -8.67
N THR A 75 6.08 5.26 -9.40
CA THR A 75 6.98 4.23 -9.96
C THR A 75 7.58 3.34 -8.87
N LYS A 76 8.01 3.93 -7.75
CA LYS A 76 8.62 3.18 -6.64
C LYS A 76 7.62 2.36 -5.85
N ILE A 77 6.45 2.93 -5.56
CA ILE A 77 5.47 2.34 -4.64
C ILE A 77 4.59 1.28 -5.33
N PHE A 78 4.23 1.49 -6.59
CA PHE A 78 3.31 0.59 -7.30
C PHE A 78 4.01 -0.61 -7.97
N VAL A 79 5.32 -0.80 -7.76
CA VAL A 79 6.04 -1.98 -8.25
C VAL A 79 5.41 -3.27 -7.73
N ASN A 80 5.04 -3.33 -6.44
CA ASN A 80 4.39 -4.50 -5.85
C ASN A 80 3.02 -4.79 -6.49
N VAL A 81 2.29 -3.74 -6.89
CA VAL A 81 1.00 -3.88 -7.58
C VAL A 81 1.21 -4.44 -8.98
N TYR A 82 2.18 -3.90 -9.71
CA TYR A 82 2.55 -4.40 -11.04
C TYR A 82 2.96 -5.87 -11.00
N GLU A 83 3.83 -6.25 -10.06
CA GLU A 83 4.27 -7.64 -9.88
C GLU A 83 3.10 -8.56 -9.53
N LYS A 84 2.21 -8.13 -8.64
CA LYS A 84 1.02 -8.92 -8.28
C LYS A 84 0.08 -9.12 -9.48
N LEU A 85 -0.14 -8.07 -10.27
CA LEU A 85 -0.95 -8.17 -11.50
C LEU A 85 -0.32 -9.14 -12.50
N CYS A 86 1.00 -9.06 -12.72
CA CYS A 86 1.71 -9.99 -13.59
C CYS A 86 1.56 -11.44 -13.12
N ALA A 87 1.69 -11.69 -11.80
CA ALA A 87 1.50 -13.02 -11.22
C ALA A 87 0.07 -13.56 -11.45
N LEU A 88 -0.96 -12.73 -11.24
CA LEU A 88 -2.35 -13.11 -11.44
C LEU A 88 -2.68 -13.37 -12.92
N LEU A 89 -2.13 -12.56 -13.82
CA LEU A 89 -2.32 -12.69 -15.27
C LEU A 89 -1.39 -13.73 -15.91
N LYS A 90 -0.47 -14.33 -15.14
CA LYS A 90 0.56 -15.27 -15.62
C LYS A 90 1.44 -14.66 -16.72
N VAL A 91 1.78 -13.38 -16.58
CA VAL A 91 2.67 -12.64 -17.47
C VAL A 91 4.02 -12.45 -16.79
N THR A 92 5.11 -12.52 -17.54
CA THR A 92 6.46 -12.23 -17.02
C THR A 92 6.64 -10.71 -16.86
N PRO A 93 7.03 -10.20 -15.68
CA PRO A 93 7.30 -8.78 -15.49
C PRO A 93 8.44 -8.31 -16.40
N VAL A 94 8.23 -7.22 -17.14
CA VAL A 94 9.29 -6.57 -17.91
C VAL A 94 9.96 -5.58 -16.95
N LYS A 95 11.23 -5.84 -16.64
CA LYS A 95 12.06 -4.97 -15.79
C LYS A 95 12.48 -3.71 -16.52
#